data_AF-A0AAV4HUI8-F1
#
_entry.id   AF-A0AAV4HUI8-F1
#
_cell.length_a   1.000
_cell.length_b   1.000
_cell.length_c   1.000
_cell.angle_alpha   90.00
_cell.angle_beta   90.00
_cell.angle_gamma   90.00
#
_symmetry.space_group_name_H-M   'P 1'
#
loop_
_entity.id
_entity.type
_entity.pdbx_description
1 polymer ?
#
loop_
_entity_poly.entity_id
_entity_poly.type
_entity_poly.pdbx_seq_one_letter_code
_entity_poly.pdbx_strand_id
1 'polypeptide(L)'
;MNGFEVIVTKTVHVATTAAAAAAVVVVVVVVLVVVTVVVAEVVAVLVVVLVEAVVVEVVVVVVVVVVVVVELVVVVVVVIVVVVVVVSVVVIVVVVTAALAVVVVVVAVLVVVAVVVSGATWRHGVIVVVLGVVVVVVVQVVVLVLVVVVVVVVVVVVLVLVIVVVVAVVVALVVVVGNTLTITGVDTWHEGMYQCEAKNTIGMARSSAQLRSLNLAPTFEMTPVVSSKQGAVGGEVTIACRPQAAPRATIRWEKNGVELDAVMANGDLYLTDLTMQDSGRYTCVATNGLGEARSSGVLNVQGKRMAS
;
A
#
# COMPACT_ATOMS: atom_id res chain seq x y z
N MET A 1 34.50 -112.78 -23.76
CA MET A 1 33.98 -111.39 -23.72
C MET A 1 32.53 -111.49 -23.30
N ASN A 2 32.26 -111.42 -21.99
CA ASN A 2 30.89 -111.41 -21.46
C ASN A 2 30.64 -110.02 -20.90
N GLY A 3 29.77 -109.27 -21.57
CA GLY A 3 29.36 -107.92 -21.21
C GLY A 3 28.53 -107.94 -19.93
N PHE A 4 28.87 -107.07 -19.00
CA PHE A 4 27.99 -106.69 -17.90
C PHE A 4 27.25 -105.42 -18.33
N GLU A 5 25.93 -105.52 -18.42
CA GLU A 5 25.02 -104.39 -18.63
C GLU A 5 24.80 -103.69 -17.28
N VAL A 6 25.20 -102.42 -17.19
CA VAL A 6 25.00 -101.58 -16.00
C VAL A 6 23.71 -100.78 -16.19
N ILE A 7 22.67 -101.14 -15.43
CA ILE A 7 21.43 -100.36 -15.36
C ILE A 7 21.61 -99.26 -14.32
N VAL A 8 21.60 -98.00 -14.75
CA VAL A 8 21.61 -96.84 -13.86
C VAL A 8 20.16 -96.34 -13.69
N THR A 9 19.56 -96.55 -12.53
CA THR A 9 18.29 -95.93 -12.16
C THR A 9 18.54 -94.60 -11.45
N LYS A 10 17.92 -93.53 -11.96
CA LYS A 10 17.95 -92.20 -11.34
C LYS A 10 16.76 -92.06 -10.38
N THR A 11 17.01 -91.98 -9.08
CA THR A 11 16.02 -91.58 -8.08
C THR A 11 15.86 -90.05 -8.11
N VAL A 12 14.63 -89.57 -8.37
CA VAL A 12 14.29 -88.14 -8.28
C VAL A 12 13.66 -87.91 -6.91
N HIS A 13 14.32 -87.15 -6.03
CA HIS A 13 13.73 -86.66 -4.78
C HIS A 13 12.74 -85.53 -5.09
N VAL A 14 11.46 -85.76 -4.77
CA VAL A 14 10.45 -84.70 -4.71
C VAL A 14 10.66 -83.93 -3.40
N ALA A 15 11.23 -82.73 -3.48
CA ALA A 15 11.30 -81.83 -2.34
C ALA A 15 9.87 -81.49 -1.86
N THR A 16 9.64 -81.61 -0.55
CA THR A 16 8.31 -81.59 0.08
C THR A 16 7.72 -80.17 0.15
N THR A 17 6.43 -80.05 -0.15
CA THR A 17 5.63 -78.81 -0.21
C THR A 17 5.56 -78.02 1.11
N ALA A 18 5.88 -78.64 2.25
CA ALA A 18 5.82 -78.01 3.58
C ALA A 18 6.93 -76.96 3.83
N ALA A 19 8.15 -77.20 3.34
CA ALA A 19 9.26 -76.24 3.48
C ALA A 19 9.01 -74.97 2.65
N ALA A 20 8.41 -75.13 1.47
CA ALA A 20 7.99 -74.02 0.63
C ALA A 20 6.89 -73.18 1.30
N ALA A 21 5.90 -73.82 1.95
CA ALA A 21 4.84 -73.11 2.68
C ALA A 21 5.37 -72.30 3.87
N ALA A 22 6.30 -72.84 4.65
CA ALA A 22 6.94 -72.12 5.76
C ALA A 22 7.74 -70.90 5.27
N ALA A 23 8.47 -71.03 4.16
CA ALA A 23 9.17 -69.91 3.55
C ALA A 23 8.22 -68.80 3.08
N VAL A 24 7.07 -69.16 2.50
CA VAL A 24 6.02 -68.19 2.11
C VAL A 24 5.46 -67.46 3.34
N VAL A 25 5.18 -68.16 4.44
CA VAL A 25 4.68 -67.53 5.68
C VAL A 25 5.71 -66.55 6.25
N VAL A 26 6.99 -66.92 6.27
CA VAL A 26 8.06 -66.02 6.73
C VAL A 26 8.14 -64.78 5.85
N VAL A 27 8.09 -64.94 4.52
CA VAL A 27 8.08 -63.80 3.60
C VAL A 27 6.87 -62.90 3.85
N VAL A 28 5.67 -63.47 4.01
CA VAL A 28 4.44 -62.70 4.29
C VAL A 28 4.55 -61.94 5.61
N VAL A 29 5.07 -62.56 6.67
CA VAL A 29 5.27 -61.91 7.98
C VAL A 29 6.30 -60.78 7.88
N VAL A 30 7.42 -61.02 7.20
CA VAL A 30 8.44 -59.99 6.96
C VAL A 30 7.85 -58.82 6.18
N VAL A 31 7.10 -59.10 5.12
CA VAL A 31 6.42 -58.06 4.33
C VAL A 31 5.43 -57.28 5.19
N LEU A 32 4.61 -57.95 5.99
CA LEU A 32 3.67 -57.30 6.92
C LEU A 32 4.39 -56.40 7.92
N VAL A 33 5.46 -56.88 8.54
CA VAL A 33 6.26 -56.10 9.49
C VAL A 33 6.87 -54.88 8.81
N VAL A 34 7.48 -55.05 7.63
CA VAL A 34 8.03 -53.96 6.84
C VAL A 34 6.95 -52.95 6.48
N VAL A 35 5.78 -53.39 6.01
CA VAL A 35 4.65 -52.52 5.70
C VAL A 35 4.20 -51.75 6.93
N THR A 36 4.05 -52.40 8.09
CA THR A 36 3.64 -51.72 9.32
C THR A 36 4.66 -50.68 9.80
N VAL A 37 5.95 -50.96 9.67
CA VAL A 37 7.03 -50.01 10.03
C VAL A 37 7.02 -48.82 9.09
N VAL A 38 6.94 -49.06 7.77
CA VAL A 38 6.85 -47.99 6.78
C VAL A 38 5.59 -47.14 6.98
N VAL A 39 4.45 -47.76 7.26
CA VAL A 39 3.20 -47.02 7.57
C VAL A 39 3.37 -46.18 8.83
N ALA A 40 3.98 -46.72 9.89
CA ALA A 40 4.23 -45.96 11.12
C ALA A 40 5.17 -44.76 10.90
N GLU A 41 6.23 -44.92 10.11
CA GLU A 41 7.15 -43.83 9.75
C GLU A 41 6.44 -42.76 8.89
N VAL A 42 5.67 -43.18 7.88
CA VAL A 42 4.88 -42.25 7.04
C VAL A 42 3.86 -41.47 7.88
N VAL A 43 3.17 -42.14 8.82
CA VAL A 43 2.24 -41.49 9.75
C VAL A 43 2.98 -40.50 10.65
N ALA A 44 4.15 -40.87 11.20
CA ALA A 44 4.94 -39.97 12.02
C ALA A 44 5.38 -38.71 11.25
N VAL A 45 5.87 -38.87 10.02
CA VAL A 45 6.25 -37.74 9.14
C VAL A 45 5.03 -36.86 8.83
N LEU A 46 3.89 -37.47 8.49
CA LEU A 46 2.65 -36.73 8.21
C LEU A 46 2.18 -35.92 9.43
N VAL A 47 2.24 -36.52 10.63
CA VAL A 47 1.90 -35.82 11.89
C VAL A 47 2.84 -34.63 12.12
N VAL A 48 4.14 -34.80 11.92
CA VAL A 48 5.12 -33.70 12.06
C VAL A 48 4.82 -32.57 11.08
N VAL A 49 4.61 -32.89 9.80
CA VAL A 49 4.28 -31.89 8.76
C VAL A 49 2.98 -31.15 9.06
N LEU A 50 1.95 -31.87 9.53
CA LEU A 50 0.67 -31.25 9.93
C LEU A 50 0.85 -30.34 11.14
N VAL A 51 1.61 -30.76 12.15
CA VAL A 51 1.91 -29.93 13.33
C VAL A 51 2.67 -28.68 12.92
N GLU A 52 3.71 -28.78 12.11
CA GLU A 52 4.44 -27.62 11.60
C GLU A 52 3.54 -26.67 10.79
N ALA A 53 2.70 -27.21 9.91
CA ALA A 53 1.74 -26.42 9.14
C ALA A 53 0.76 -25.67 10.06
N VAL A 54 0.17 -26.35 11.05
CA VAL A 54 -0.73 -25.76 12.06
C VAL A 54 -0.02 -24.67 12.85
N VAL A 55 1.22 -24.91 13.28
CA VAL A 55 2.04 -23.91 13.99
C VAL A 55 2.28 -22.68 13.12
N VAL A 56 2.61 -22.84 11.85
CA VAL A 56 2.79 -21.70 10.92
C VAL A 56 1.50 -20.90 10.76
N GLU A 57 0.33 -21.54 10.62
CA GLU A 57 -0.96 -20.80 10.52
C GLU A 57 -1.21 -19.98 11.78
N VAL A 58 -1.06 -20.62 12.94
CA VAL A 58 -1.30 -19.99 14.23
C VAL A 58 -0.34 -18.83 14.42
N VAL A 59 0.95 -19.00 14.07
CA VAL A 59 1.94 -17.92 14.15
C VAL A 59 1.59 -16.77 13.22
N VAL A 60 1.20 -17.02 11.96
CA VAL A 60 0.81 -15.96 11.02
C VAL A 60 -0.43 -15.22 11.52
N VAL A 61 -1.47 -15.94 11.95
CA VAL A 61 -2.69 -15.32 12.49
C VAL A 61 -2.36 -14.50 13.73
N VAL A 62 -1.53 -15.02 14.63
CA VAL A 62 -1.09 -14.28 15.83
C VAL A 62 -0.31 -13.03 15.43
N VAL A 63 0.62 -13.10 14.48
CA VAL A 63 1.40 -11.94 14.01
C VAL A 63 0.48 -10.90 13.37
N VAL A 64 -0.43 -11.29 12.49
CA VAL A 64 -1.38 -10.36 11.85
C VAL A 64 -2.29 -9.71 12.90
N VAL A 65 -2.83 -10.49 13.84
CA VAL A 65 -3.63 -9.96 14.94
C VAL A 65 -2.81 -9.00 15.79
N VAL A 66 -1.57 -9.33 16.12
CA VAL A 66 -0.67 -8.45 16.88
C VAL A 66 -0.40 -7.16 16.12
N VAL A 67 -0.10 -7.20 14.82
CA VAL A 67 0.14 -6.00 14.00
C VAL A 67 -1.11 -5.12 13.95
N VAL A 68 -2.29 -5.71 13.66
CA VAL A 68 -3.56 -4.97 13.64
C VAL A 68 -3.87 -4.36 15.01
N VAL A 69 -3.65 -5.12 16.10
CA VAL A 69 -3.82 -4.61 17.46
C VAL A 69 -2.85 -3.46 17.75
N VAL A 70 -1.58 -3.58 17.35
CA VAL A 70 -0.57 -2.52 17.53
C VAL A 70 -0.97 -1.27 16.74
N GLU A 71 -1.38 -1.40 15.48
CA GLU A 71 -1.85 -0.28 14.66
C GLU A 71 -3.09 0.38 15.27
N LEU A 72 -4.06 -0.41 15.71
CA LEU A 72 -5.24 0.11 16.41
C LEU A 72 -4.86 0.83 17.71
N VAL A 73 -3.92 0.28 18.49
CA VAL A 73 -3.40 0.94 19.69
C VAL A 73 -2.71 2.24 19.34
N VAL A 74 -1.90 2.30 18.28
CA VAL A 74 -1.26 3.54 17.82
C VAL A 74 -2.31 4.57 17.42
N VAL A 75 -3.32 4.20 16.65
CA VAL A 75 -4.43 5.09 16.27
C VAL A 75 -5.16 5.60 17.52
N VAL A 76 -5.50 4.72 18.46
CA VAL A 76 -6.17 5.08 19.72
C VAL A 76 -5.30 6.03 20.54
N VAL A 77 -4.00 5.77 20.66
CA VAL A 77 -3.06 6.65 21.38
C VAL A 77 -2.97 8.02 20.71
N VAL A 78 -2.86 8.07 19.38
CA VAL A 78 -2.84 9.34 18.63
C VAL A 78 -4.14 10.12 18.85
N VAL A 79 -5.29 9.46 18.77
CA VAL A 79 -6.59 10.09 19.05
C VAL A 79 -6.66 10.60 20.49
N ILE A 80 -6.23 9.82 21.48
CA ILE A 80 -6.17 10.25 22.88
C ILE A 80 -5.26 11.47 23.03
N VAL A 81 -4.06 11.45 22.46
CA VAL A 81 -3.12 12.58 22.53
C VAL A 81 -3.73 13.82 21.90
N VAL A 82 -4.33 13.70 20.73
CA VAL A 82 -5.02 14.82 20.06
C VAL A 82 -6.16 15.36 20.94
N VAL A 83 -7.00 14.48 21.51
CA VAL A 83 -8.08 14.88 22.41
C VAL A 83 -7.54 15.57 23.66
N VAL A 84 -6.48 15.04 24.29
CA VAL A 84 -5.87 15.63 25.48
C VAL A 84 -5.27 17.00 25.17
N VAL A 85 -4.55 17.14 24.06
CA VAL A 85 -3.98 18.42 23.63
C VAL A 85 -5.10 19.42 23.38
N VAL A 86 -6.15 19.02 22.67
CA VAL A 86 -7.32 19.85 22.38
C VAL A 86 -8.02 20.29 23.67
N VAL A 87 -8.32 19.36 24.58
CA VAL A 87 -8.95 19.66 25.86
C VAL A 87 -8.07 20.60 26.68
N SER A 88 -6.76 20.37 26.70
CA SER A 88 -5.80 21.24 27.40
C SER A 88 -5.82 22.66 26.83
N VAL A 89 -5.81 22.80 25.50
CA VAL A 89 -5.92 24.11 24.84
C VAL A 89 -7.24 24.79 25.17
N VAL A 90 -8.36 24.08 25.14
CA VAL A 90 -9.68 24.63 25.50
C VAL A 90 -9.70 25.08 26.96
N VAL A 91 -9.20 24.26 27.89
CA VAL A 91 -9.11 24.61 29.31
C VAL A 91 -8.23 25.85 29.51
N ILE A 92 -7.06 25.92 28.87
CA ILE A 92 -6.18 27.09 28.93
C ILE A 92 -6.92 28.34 28.45
N VAL A 93 -7.58 28.27 27.30
CA VAL A 93 -8.35 29.40 26.76
C VAL A 93 -9.45 29.82 27.72
N VAL A 94 -10.26 28.90 28.25
CA VAL A 94 -11.34 29.20 29.20
C VAL A 94 -10.79 29.85 30.47
N VAL A 95 -9.71 29.31 31.05
CA VAL A 95 -9.11 29.84 32.28
C VAL A 95 -8.52 31.23 32.06
N VAL A 96 -7.75 31.43 30.98
CA VAL A 96 -7.13 32.73 30.66
C VAL A 96 -8.21 33.79 30.38
N THR A 97 -9.24 33.43 29.63
CA THR A 97 -10.34 34.36 29.30
C THR A 97 -11.20 34.70 30.52
N ALA A 98 -11.47 33.75 31.41
CA ALA A 98 -12.15 34.01 32.67
C ALA A 98 -11.30 34.88 33.61
N ALA A 99 -9.99 34.63 33.72
CA ALA A 99 -9.09 35.45 34.52
C ALA A 99 -9.04 36.89 34.01
N LEU A 100 -8.96 37.09 32.70
CA LEU A 100 -9.04 38.42 32.08
C LEU A 100 -10.37 39.12 32.39
N ALA A 101 -11.50 38.41 32.32
CA ALA A 101 -12.80 38.97 32.67
C ALA A 101 -12.87 39.42 34.15
N VAL A 102 -12.33 38.62 35.08
CA VAL A 102 -12.27 38.98 36.51
C VAL A 102 -11.41 40.22 36.73
N VAL A 103 -10.23 40.31 36.09
CA VAL A 103 -9.36 41.49 36.19
C VAL A 103 -10.10 42.74 35.70
N VAL A 104 -10.84 42.65 34.59
CA VAL A 104 -11.62 43.77 34.05
C VAL A 104 -12.71 44.20 35.03
N VAL A 105 -13.43 43.26 35.64
CA VAL A 105 -14.45 43.56 36.66
C VAL A 105 -13.83 44.22 37.89
N VAL A 106 -12.71 43.68 38.40
CA VAL A 106 -12.01 44.24 39.57
C VAL A 106 -11.53 45.66 39.29
N VAL A 107 -10.90 45.90 38.13
CA VAL A 107 -10.46 47.24 37.72
C VAL A 107 -11.65 48.19 37.63
N ALA A 108 -12.77 47.76 37.03
CA ALA A 108 -13.97 48.57 36.95
C ALA A 108 -14.54 48.93 38.33
N VAL A 109 -14.59 47.96 39.26
CA VAL A 109 -15.05 48.20 40.64
C VAL A 109 -14.11 49.16 41.37
N LEU A 110 -12.80 48.98 41.27
CA LEU A 110 -11.81 49.87 41.88
C LEU A 110 -11.94 51.30 41.34
N VAL A 111 -12.16 51.45 40.02
CA VAL A 111 -12.43 52.75 39.40
C VAL A 111 -13.70 53.37 40.01
N VAL A 112 -14.80 52.62 40.11
CA VAL A 112 -16.06 53.12 40.71
C VAL A 112 -15.88 53.50 42.19
N VAL A 113 -15.15 52.70 42.99
CA VAL A 113 -14.91 52.97 44.42
C VAL A 113 -14.05 54.21 44.62
N ALA A 114 -12.90 54.31 43.93
CA ALA A 114 -11.99 55.45 44.03
C ALA A 114 -12.72 56.77 43.70
N VAL A 115 -13.59 56.68 42.71
CA VAL A 115 -14.49 57.74 42.28
C VAL A 115 -15.45 58.18 43.40
N VAL A 116 -16.18 57.26 44.01
CA VAL A 116 -17.16 57.58 45.07
C VAL A 116 -16.46 58.20 46.27
N VAL A 117 -15.30 57.67 46.65
CA VAL A 117 -14.49 58.17 47.78
C VAL A 117 -13.92 59.57 47.51
N SER A 118 -13.54 59.89 46.26
CA SER A 118 -13.02 61.22 45.90
C SER A 118 -14.05 62.35 45.96
N GLY A 119 -15.33 62.04 46.27
CA GLY A 119 -16.42 63.02 46.26
C GLY A 119 -16.75 63.55 44.86
N ALA A 120 -16.11 62.99 43.82
CA ALA A 120 -16.42 63.30 42.43
C ALA A 120 -17.84 62.81 42.13
N THR A 121 -18.80 63.73 42.10
CA THR A 121 -20.16 63.45 41.64
C THR A 121 -20.09 63.20 40.15
N TRP A 122 -19.89 61.94 39.74
CA TRP A 122 -20.12 61.62 38.34
C TRP A 122 -21.57 61.93 38.03
N ARG A 123 -21.78 62.68 36.95
CA ARG A 123 -23.09 62.68 36.30
C ARG A 123 -23.43 61.21 36.08
N HIS A 124 -24.64 60.78 36.44
CA HIS A 124 -25.09 59.38 36.41
C HIS A 124 -24.62 58.61 35.15
N GLY A 125 -24.46 59.32 34.02
CA GLY A 125 -23.93 58.79 32.77
C GLY A 125 -22.60 58.05 32.85
N VAL A 126 -21.66 58.34 33.77
CA VAL A 126 -20.34 57.68 33.69
C VAL A 126 -20.27 56.33 34.42
N ILE A 127 -21.01 56.15 35.51
CA ILE A 127 -21.18 54.81 36.11
C ILE A 127 -21.83 53.87 35.09
N VAL A 128 -22.81 54.39 34.32
CA VAL A 128 -23.46 53.66 33.21
C VAL A 128 -22.45 53.30 32.12
N VAL A 129 -21.52 54.20 31.76
CA VAL A 129 -20.46 53.90 30.78
C VAL A 129 -19.51 52.80 31.29
N VAL A 130 -19.06 52.86 32.56
CA VAL A 130 -18.16 51.82 33.12
C VAL A 130 -18.84 50.45 33.14
N LEU A 131 -20.09 50.37 33.62
CA LEU A 131 -20.87 49.13 33.60
C LEU A 131 -21.13 48.64 32.18
N GLY A 132 -21.40 49.55 31.24
CA GLY A 132 -21.55 49.23 29.82
C GLY A 132 -20.28 48.62 29.22
N VAL A 133 -19.11 49.18 29.53
CA VAL A 133 -17.80 48.63 29.09
C VAL A 133 -17.58 47.24 29.68
N VAL A 134 -17.89 47.01 30.97
CA VAL A 134 -17.78 45.68 31.59
C VAL A 134 -18.66 44.66 30.89
N VAL A 135 -19.93 45.00 30.62
CA VAL A 135 -20.87 44.12 29.91
C VAL A 135 -20.34 43.78 28.51
N VAL A 136 -19.85 44.77 27.77
CA VAL A 136 -19.27 44.55 26.43
C VAL A 136 -18.09 43.59 26.49
N VAL A 137 -17.17 43.76 27.45
CA VAL A 137 -16.00 42.89 27.59
C VAL A 137 -16.40 41.45 27.97
N VAL A 138 -17.34 41.28 28.90
CA VAL A 138 -17.85 39.95 29.28
C VAL A 138 -18.50 39.26 28.07
N VAL A 139 -19.29 39.99 27.28
CA VAL A 139 -19.87 39.45 26.04
C VAL A 139 -18.79 39.05 25.04
N GLN A 140 -17.76 39.88 24.84
CA GLN A 140 -16.62 39.56 23.96
C GLN A 140 -15.88 38.30 24.40
N VAL A 141 -15.68 38.11 25.72
CA VAL A 141 -15.07 36.91 26.30
C VAL A 141 -15.90 35.66 26.01
N VAL A 142 -17.22 35.72 26.22
CA VAL A 142 -18.12 34.59 25.94
C VAL A 142 -18.11 34.23 24.45
N VAL A 143 -18.14 35.24 23.57
CA VAL A 143 -18.05 35.04 22.12
C VAL A 143 -16.72 34.38 21.74
N LEU A 144 -15.60 34.82 22.30
CA LEU A 144 -14.28 34.23 22.02
C LEU A 144 -14.22 32.75 22.42
N VAL A 145 -14.75 32.39 23.59
CA VAL A 145 -14.81 31.00 24.05
C VAL A 145 -15.66 30.14 23.11
N LEU A 146 -16.83 30.63 22.71
CA LEU A 146 -17.71 29.96 21.74
C LEU A 146 -17.00 29.73 20.40
N VAL A 147 -16.31 30.75 19.88
CA VAL A 147 -15.55 30.66 18.62
C VAL A 147 -14.47 29.57 18.72
N VAL A 148 -13.70 29.55 19.81
CA VAL A 148 -12.64 28.54 20.01
C VAL A 148 -13.22 27.13 20.08
N VAL A 149 -14.31 26.92 20.81
CA VAL A 149 -14.99 25.62 20.89
C VAL A 149 -15.48 25.16 19.51
N VAL A 150 -16.11 26.07 18.74
CA VAL A 150 -16.58 25.75 17.38
C VAL A 150 -15.42 25.40 16.45
N VAL A 151 -14.34 26.18 16.45
CA VAL A 151 -13.15 25.92 15.63
C VAL A 151 -12.56 24.56 15.95
N VAL A 152 -12.42 24.23 17.24
CA VAL A 152 -11.92 22.93 17.69
C VAL A 152 -12.80 21.77 17.21
N VAL A 153 -14.11 21.88 17.39
CA VAL A 153 -15.06 20.84 16.95
C VAL A 153 -14.94 20.64 15.44
N VAL A 154 -14.86 21.71 14.66
CA VAL A 154 -14.67 21.65 13.20
C VAL A 154 -13.36 20.94 12.85
N VAL A 155 -12.24 21.28 13.51
CA VAL A 155 -10.94 20.65 13.28
C VAL A 155 -11.00 19.14 13.55
N VAL A 156 -11.61 18.73 14.66
CA VAL A 156 -11.76 17.29 15.00
C VAL A 156 -12.62 16.57 13.97
N VAL A 157 -13.75 17.14 13.57
CA VAL A 157 -14.63 16.55 12.55
C VAL A 157 -13.90 16.41 11.22
N VAL A 158 -13.16 17.44 10.78
CA VAL A 158 -12.37 17.40 9.55
C VAL A 158 -11.30 16.32 9.63
N LEU A 159 -10.56 16.22 10.75
CA LEU A 159 -9.55 15.19 10.94
C LEU A 159 -10.14 13.78 10.84
N VAL A 160 -11.28 13.54 11.50
CA VAL A 160 -11.99 12.25 11.43
C VAL A 160 -12.43 11.95 10.01
N LEU A 161 -13.00 12.93 9.30
CA LEU A 161 -13.40 12.76 7.90
C LEU A 161 -12.19 12.43 7.01
N VAL A 162 -11.06 13.12 7.19
CA VAL A 162 -9.83 12.84 6.44
C VAL A 162 -9.36 11.41 6.71
N ILE A 163 -9.33 10.96 7.96
CA ILE A 163 -8.95 9.58 8.30
C ILE A 163 -9.90 8.58 7.63
N VAL A 164 -11.22 8.80 7.71
CA VAL A 164 -12.22 7.92 7.07
C VAL A 164 -12.03 7.86 5.55
N VAL A 165 -11.79 9.01 4.91
CA VAL A 165 -11.52 9.09 3.46
C VAL A 165 -10.22 8.38 3.11
N VAL A 166 -9.15 8.58 3.87
CA VAL A 166 -7.87 7.90 3.65
C VAL A 166 -8.04 6.39 3.76
N VAL A 167 -8.72 5.90 4.81
CA VAL A 167 -9.01 4.48 4.97
C VAL A 167 -9.86 3.95 3.81
N ALA A 168 -10.90 4.68 3.39
CA ALA A 168 -11.74 4.27 2.26
C ALA A 168 -10.96 4.24 0.93
N VAL A 169 -10.06 5.21 0.69
CA VAL A 169 -9.20 5.24 -0.49
C VAL A 169 -8.19 4.09 -0.47
N VAL A 170 -7.55 3.83 0.67
CA VAL A 170 -6.64 2.69 0.84
C VAL A 170 -7.37 1.38 0.56
N VAL A 171 -8.58 1.20 1.10
CA VAL A 171 -9.42 0.02 0.84
C VAL A 171 -9.84 -0.06 -0.63
N ALA A 172 -10.11 1.07 -1.29
CA ALA A 172 -10.48 1.09 -2.72
C ALA A 172 -9.30 0.78 -3.66
N LEU A 173 -8.06 1.10 -3.26
CA LEU A 173 -6.85 0.81 -4.04
C LEU A 173 -6.43 -0.65 -3.97
N VAL A 174 -6.91 -1.40 -2.96
CA VAL A 174 -6.64 -2.81 -2.71
C VAL A 174 -7.89 -3.64 -3.00
N VAL A 175 -8.00 -4.16 -4.21
CA VAL A 175 -9.18 -4.92 -4.66
C VAL A 175 -8.86 -6.41 -4.73
N VAL A 176 -9.68 -7.25 -4.08
CA VAL A 176 -9.66 -8.71 -4.25
C VAL A 176 -10.85 -9.12 -5.12
N VAL A 177 -10.60 -9.56 -6.35
CA VAL A 177 -11.63 -10.12 -7.24
C VAL A 177 -11.32 -11.59 -7.49
N GLY A 178 -12.18 -12.48 -6.99
CA GLY A 178 -11.98 -13.92 -7.05
C GLY A 178 -10.69 -14.32 -6.33
N ASN A 179 -9.71 -14.82 -7.10
CA ASN A 179 -8.42 -15.28 -6.60
C ASN A 179 -7.28 -14.27 -6.87
N THR A 180 -7.61 -13.05 -7.29
CA THR A 180 -6.63 -12.03 -7.69
C THR A 180 -6.68 -10.82 -6.76
N LEU A 181 -5.55 -10.53 -6.12
CA LEU A 181 -5.31 -9.27 -5.39
C LEU A 181 -4.73 -8.24 -6.36
N THR A 182 -5.40 -7.11 -6.52
CA THR A 182 -4.96 -5.98 -7.35
C THR A 182 -4.68 -4.79 -6.45
N ILE A 183 -3.44 -4.29 -6.48
CA ILE A 183 -3.04 -3.06 -5.78
C ILE A 183 -2.74 -2.02 -6.87
N THR A 184 -3.53 -0.95 -6.90
CA THR A 184 -3.34 0.15 -7.84
C THR A 184 -2.58 1.29 -7.18
N GLY A 185 -1.63 1.91 -7.89
CA GLY A 185 -0.81 2.99 -7.32
C GLY A 185 0.13 2.51 -6.21
N VAL A 186 0.92 1.46 -6.48
CA VAL A 186 1.89 0.91 -5.52
C VAL A 186 2.85 2.01 -5.04
N ASP A 187 3.03 2.05 -3.73
CA ASP A 187 3.87 3.00 -2.99
C ASP A 187 4.63 2.20 -1.92
N THR A 188 5.67 2.78 -1.34
CA THR A 188 6.54 2.20 -0.32
C THR A 188 5.81 1.56 0.86
N TRP A 189 4.65 2.09 1.28
CA TRP A 189 3.86 1.51 2.37
C TRP A 189 3.08 0.24 1.98
N HIS A 190 2.97 -0.07 0.68
CA HIS A 190 2.45 -1.34 0.19
C HIS A 190 3.53 -2.43 0.17
N GLU A 191 4.79 -2.12 0.44
CA GLU A 191 5.82 -3.15 0.48
C GLU A 191 5.58 -4.13 1.63
N GLY A 192 5.77 -5.42 1.36
CA GLY A 192 5.50 -6.43 2.36
C GLY A 192 5.39 -7.83 1.79
N MET A 193 5.23 -8.79 2.69
CA MET A 193 4.91 -10.17 2.34
C MET A 193 3.40 -10.31 2.20
N TYR A 194 2.94 -10.63 1.00
CA TYR A 194 1.54 -10.96 0.72
C TYR A 194 1.37 -12.48 0.71
N GLN A 195 0.26 -12.95 1.26
CA GLN A 195 -0.06 -14.36 1.33
C GLN A 195 -1.45 -14.62 0.75
N CYS A 196 -1.51 -15.56 -0.19
CA CYS A 196 -2.75 -16.09 -0.74
C CYS A 196 -3.03 -17.44 -0.09
N GLU A 197 -4.26 -17.63 0.36
CA GLU A 197 -4.72 -18.83 1.03
C GLU A 197 -5.92 -19.41 0.29
N ALA A 198 -5.81 -20.67 -0.14
CA ALA A 198 -6.88 -21.42 -0.76
C ALA A 198 -7.34 -22.53 0.19
N LYS A 199 -8.63 -22.56 0.51
CA LYS A 199 -9.23 -23.52 1.46
C LYS A 199 -10.37 -24.29 0.80
N ASN A 200 -10.40 -25.61 1.01
CA ASN A 200 -11.56 -26.45 0.73
C ASN A 200 -11.96 -27.27 1.97
N THR A 201 -12.93 -28.18 1.84
CA THR A 201 -13.44 -29.00 2.96
C THR A 201 -12.44 -30.03 3.49
N ILE A 202 -11.34 -30.29 2.76
CA ILE A 202 -10.35 -31.33 3.06
C ILE A 202 -9.05 -30.72 3.59
N GLY A 203 -8.73 -29.48 3.20
CA GLY A 203 -7.50 -28.84 3.64
C GLY A 203 -7.31 -27.43 3.08
N MET A 204 -6.08 -26.93 3.27
CA MET A 204 -5.69 -25.57 2.95
C MET A 204 -4.29 -25.56 2.33
N ALA A 205 -4.09 -24.67 1.36
CA ALA A 205 -2.79 -24.41 0.75
C ALA A 205 -2.51 -22.90 0.79
N ARG A 206 -1.27 -22.54 1.11
CA ARG A 206 -0.79 -21.16 1.11
C ARG A 206 0.31 -20.95 0.08
N SER A 207 0.31 -19.78 -0.53
CA SER A 207 1.41 -19.28 -1.34
C SER A 207 1.73 -17.86 -0.92
N SER A 208 3.01 -17.53 -0.81
CA SER A 208 3.46 -16.21 -0.35
C SER A 208 4.32 -15.55 -1.42
N ALA A 209 4.15 -14.25 -1.60
CA ALA A 209 4.93 -13.43 -2.53
C ALA A 209 5.33 -12.12 -1.84
N GLN A 210 6.57 -11.69 -2.04
CA GLN A 210 7.01 -10.40 -1.54
C GLN A 210 6.74 -9.31 -2.57
N LEU A 211 5.98 -8.29 -2.20
CA LEU A 211 5.91 -7.06 -2.96
C LEU A 211 7.05 -6.16 -2.52
N ARG A 212 7.94 -5.84 -3.45
CA ARG A 212 8.98 -4.83 -3.29
C ARG A 212 8.75 -3.77 -4.35
N SER A 213 8.80 -2.49 -3.98
CA SER A 213 8.86 -1.45 -5.00
C SER A 213 10.23 -1.55 -5.66
N LEU A 214 10.24 -1.73 -6.98
CA LEU A 214 11.47 -1.73 -7.73
C LEU A 214 11.91 -0.26 -7.85
N ASN A 215 13.05 0.10 -7.30
CA ASN A 215 13.65 1.41 -7.53
C ASN A 215 14.50 1.34 -8.80
N LEU A 216 13.90 1.69 -9.93
CA LEU A 216 14.51 1.71 -11.24
C LEU A 216 14.45 3.14 -11.80
N ALA A 217 15.62 3.79 -11.86
CA ALA A 217 15.78 5.01 -12.64
C ALA A 217 15.35 4.75 -14.10
N PRO A 218 14.85 5.75 -14.84
CA PRO A 218 14.31 5.53 -16.16
C PRO A 218 15.39 4.95 -17.08
N THR A 219 15.05 3.94 -17.84
CA THR A 219 15.95 3.29 -18.81
C THR A 219 15.19 2.92 -20.08
N PHE A 220 15.94 2.71 -21.16
CA PHE A 220 15.41 2.35 -22.46
C PHE A 220 16.16 1.08 -22.93
N GLU A 221 15.47 -0.06 -23.02
CA GLU A 221 16.11 -1.37 -23.30
C GLU A 221 16.84 -1.42 -24.65
N MET A 222 16.40 -0.65 -25.65
CA MET A 222 17.07 -0.55 -26.95
C MET A 222 17.33 0.91 -27.26
N THR A 223 18.58 1.36 -27.30
CA THR A 223 18.89 2.71 -27.77
C THR A 223 19.13 2.70 -29.28
N PRO A 224 18.40 3.51 -30.08
CA PRO A 224 17.23 4.33 -29.73
C PRO A 224 15.88 3.57 -29.76
N VAL A 225 15.03 3.76 -28.74
CA VAL A 225 13.67 3.17 -28.65
C VAL A 225 12.72 3.84 -29.65
N VAL A 226 12.99 5.10 -29.97
CA VAL A 226 12.26 5.81 -31.03
C VAL A 226 12.86 5.39 -32.37
N SER A 227 12.36 4.29 -32.92
CA SER A 227 12.69 3.88 -34.29
C SER A 227 12.35 4.99 -35.28
N SER A 228 13.17 5.15 -36.32
CA SER A 228 12.93 6.16 -37.36
C SER A 228 11.55 5.95 -37.99
N LYS A 229 10.70 6.98 -37.95
CA LYS A 229 9.33 6.95 -38.46
C LYS A 229 9.24 7.69 -39.80
N GLN A 230 8.35 7.22 -40.66
CA GLN A 230 8.00 7.89 -41.92
C GLN A 230 6.62 8.52 -41.76
N GLY A 231 6.50 9.79 -42.14
CA GLY A 231 5.25 10.53 -42.21
C GLY A 231 4.98 11.00 -43.64
N ALA A 232 3.73 11.28 -43.96
CA ALA A 232 3.35 11.91 -45.24
C ALA A 232 2.91 13.35 -45.00
N VAL A 233 3.22 14.25 -45.94
CA VAL A 233 2.75 15.65 -45.88
C VAL A 233 1.21 15.68 -45.79
N GLY A 234 0.67 16.45 -44.85
CA GLY A 234 -0.76 16.54 -44.52
C GLY A 234 -1.31 15.32 -43.78
N GLY A 235 -0.46 14.39 -43.36
CA GLY A 235 -0.84 13.23 -42.57
C GLY A 235 -0.58 13.42 -41.08
N GLU A 236 -0.72 12.33 -40.33
CA GLU A 236 -0.47 12.24 -38.89
C GLU A 236 0.57 11.17 -38.57
N VAL A 237 1.26 11.31 -37.44
CA VAL A 237 2.18 10.30 -36.91
C VAL A 237 2.15 10.28 -35.39
N THR A 238 2.14 9.06 -34.84
CA THR A 238 2.32 8.82 -33.41
C THR A 238 3.69 8.20 -33.18
N ILE A 239 4.47 8.83 -32.30
CA ILE A 239 5.78 8.36 -31.90
C ILE A 239 5.69 7.87 -30.44
N ALA A 240 5.85 6.56 -30.26
CA ALA A 240 5.71 5.94 -28.95
C ALA A 240 6.95 6.18 -28.07
N CYS A 241 6.72 6.43 -26.77
CA CYS A 241 7.79 6.43 -25.78
C CYS A 241 7.48 5.45 -24.64
N ARG A 242 8.36 4.45 -24.47
CA ARG A 242 8.17 3.35 -23.51
C ARG A 242 9.44 3.15 -22.67
N PRO A 243 9.76 4.04 -21.72
CA PRO A 243 10.85 3.80 -20.78
C PRO A 243 10.45 2.74 -19.75
N GLN A 244 11.43 1.97 -19.28
CA GLN A 244 11.30 1.20 -18.06
C GLN A 244 11.70 2.06 -16.88
N ALA A 245 10.78 2.32 -15.96
CA ALA A 245 11.00 3.15 -14.79
C ALA A 245 10.07 2.74 -13.65
N ALA A 246 10.59 2.75 -12.43
CA ALA A 246 9.81 2.53 -11.23
C ALA A 246 10.42 3.39 -10.09
N PRO A 247 9.69 4.38 -9.52
CA PRO A 247 8.33 4.83 -9.86
C PRO A 247 8.15 5.26 -11.32
N ARG A 248 6.90 5.25 -11.82
CA ARG A 248 6.56 5.61 -13.20
C ARG A 248 7.14 6.98 -13.54
N ALA A 249 7.83 7.07 -14.68
CA ALA A 249 8.46 8.31 -15.12
C ALA A 249 7.46 9.29 -15.76
N THR A 250 7.67 10.58 -15.53
CA THR A 250 7.06 11.66 -16.30
C THR A 250 7.75 11.79 -17.64
N ILE A 251 6.97 11.89 -18.71
CA ILE A 251 7.45 11.93 -20.09
C ILE A 251 7.31 13.35 -20.65
N ARG A 252 8.39 13.84 -21.27
CA ARG A 252 8.40 15.07 -22.07
C ARG A 252 9.12 14.84 -23.39
N TRP A 253 8.75 15.59 -24.41
CA TRP A 253 9.33 15.47 -25.75
C TRP A 253 10.05 16.74 -26.15
N GLU A 254 11.21 16.59 -26.77
CA GLU A 254 12.01 17.69 -27.29
C GLU A 254 12.24 17.52 -28.79
N LYS A 255 12.16 18.62 -29.55
CA LYS A 255 12.70 18.71 -30.93
C LYS A 255 13.81 19.76 -30.94
N ASN A 256 15.01 19.34 -31.34
CA ASN A 256 16.19 20.23 -31.33
C ASN A 256 16.46 20.92 -29.97
N GLY A 257 16.11 20.27 -28.86
CA GLY A 257 16.28 20.81 -27.50
C GLY A 257 15.15 21.73 -27.02
N VAL A 258 14.10 21.95 -27.82
CA VAL A 258 12.90 22.71 -27.42
C VAL A 258 11.78 21.74 -27.07
N GLU A 259 11.16 21.94 -25.92
CA GLU A 259 10.05 21.12 -25.43
C GLU A 259 8.79 21.26 -26.29
N LEU A 260 8.04 20.17 -26.43
CA LEU A 260 6.82 20.09 -27.22
C LEU A 260 5.61 19.80 -26.33
N ASP A 261 4.51 20.52 -26.56
CA ASP A 261 3.26 20.35 -25.80
C ASP A 261 2.34 19.23 -26.35
N ALA A 262 2.69 18.63 -27.49
CA ALA A 262 1.84 17.66 -28.21
C ALA A 262 1.94 16.23 -27.64
N VAL A 263 2.04 16.09 -26.31
CA VAL A 263 2.21 14.81 -25.62
C VAL A 263 0.86 14.26 -25.16
N MET A 264 0.54 13.04 -25.57
CA MET A 264 -0.67 12.34 -25.13
C MET A 264 -0.56 11.90 -23.66
N ALA A 265 -1.70 11.62 -23.02
CA ALA A 265 -1.75 11.16 -21.63
C ALA A 265 -0.96 9.85 -21.37
N ASN A 266 -0.69 9.07 -22.41
CA ASN A 266 0.10 7.84 -22.35
C ASN A 266 1.61 8.06 -22.58
N GLY A 267 2.07 9.30 -22.75
CA GLY A 267 3.47 9.70 -22.98
C GLY A 267 3.91 9.69 -24.44
N ASP A 268 3.04 9.32 -25.38
CA ASP A 268 3.37 9.26 -26.80
C ASP A 268 3.23 10.67 -27.44
N LEU A 269 4.10 10.99 -28.40
CA LEU A 269 4.03 12.24 -29.16
C LEU A 269 3.10 12.06 -30.35
N TYR A 270 2.09 12.92 -30.48
CA TYR A 270 1.15 12.89 -31.59
C TYR A 270 1.26 14.17 -32.41
N LEU A 271 1.60 14.03 -33.68
CA LEU A 271 1.75 15.14 -34.63
C LEU A 271 0.73 14.97 -35.75
N THR A 272 0.00 16.04 -36.08
CA THR A 272 -0.98 16.10 -37.17
C THR A 272 -0.58 17.17 -38.19
N ASP A 273 -1.21 17.15 -39.36
CA ASP A 273 -0.98 18.12 -40.45
C ASP A 273 0.50 18.28 -40.81
N LEU A 274 1.21 17.14 -40.91
CA LEU A 274 2.65 17.11 -41.09
C LEU A 274 3.13 17.93 -42.30
N THR A 275 4.21 18.68 -42.09
CA THR A 275 4.92 19.44 -43.12
C THR A 275 6.33 18.90 -43.32
N MET A 276 7.00 19.31 -44.39
CA MET A 276 8.41 18.94 -44.60
C MET A 276 9.32 19.43 -43.45
N GLN A 277 8.94 20.50 -42.75
CA GLN A 277 9.68 21.08 -41.63
C GLN A 277 9.54 20.25 -40.34
N ASP A 278 8.57 19.34 -40.29
CA ASP A 278 8.41 18.39 -39.19
C ASP A 278 9.45 17.28 -39.23
N SER A 279 10.16 17.10 -40.34
CA SER A 279 11.31 16.20 -40.40
C SER A 279 12.40 16.64 -39.42
N GLY A 280 12.97 15.70 -38.68
CA GLY A 280 14.02 15.99 -37.72
C GLY A 280 14.16 14.95 -36.62
N ARG A 281 15.05 15.25 -35.67
CA ARG A 281 15.28 14.40 -34.50
C ARG A 281 14.36 14.82 -33.36
N TYR A 282 13.60 13.86 -32.87
CA TYR A 282 12.73 13.98 -31.70
C TYR A 282 13.31 13.15 -30.56
N THR A 283 13.36 13.73 -29.37
CA THR A 283 13.92 13.12 -28.18
C THR A 283 12.84 12.97 -27.13
N CYS A 284 12.56 11.74 -26.72
CA CYS A 284 11.78 11.47 -25.53
C CYS A 284 12.70 11.55 -24.30
N VAL A 285 12.25 12.28 -23.29
CA VAL A 285 12.93 12.39 -21.99
C VAL A 285 11.99 11.84 -20.92
N ALA A 286 12.47 10.86 -20.19
CA ALA A 286 11.76 10.20 -19.11
C ALA A 286 12.44 10.51 -17.77
N THR A 287 11.69 11.06 -16.82
CA THR A 287 12.23 11.48 -15.51
C THR A 287 11.43 10.85 -14.38
N ASN A 288 12.10 10.28 -13.38
CA ASN A 288 11.50 9.94 -12.10
C ASN A 288 12.39 10.45 -10.95
N GLY A 289 11.98 10.24 -9.70
CA GLY A 289 12.73 10.69 -8.52
C GLY A 289 14.13 10.06 -8.34
N LEU A 290 14.50 9.09 -9.18
CA LEU A 290 15.78 8.38 -9.14
C LEU A 290 16.71 8.77 -10.29
N GLY A 291 16.21 9.46 -11.33
CA GLY A 291 17.04 9.90 -12.45
C GLY A 291 16.28 10.27 -13.72
N GLU A 292 17.04 10.48 -14.79
CA GLU A 292 16.55 10.84 -16.12
C GLU A 292 17.18 9.93 -17.18
N ALA A 293 16.40 9.52 -18.18
CA ALA A 293 16.93 8.92 -19.41
C ALA A 293 16.34 9.54 -20.65
N ARG A 294 17.10 9.45 -21.75
CA ARG A 294 16.77 10.04 -23.05
C ARG A 294 16.85 9.01 -24.15
N SER A 295 15.92 9.09 -25.10
CA SER A 295 15.90 8.25 -26.29
C SER A 295 15.47 9.10 -27.49
N SER A 296 16.20 9.02 -28.60
CA SER A 296 16.00 9.91 -29.75
C SER A 296 15.74 9.12 -31.03
N GLY A 297 14.82 9.60 -31.87
CA GLY A 297 14.53 9.01 -33.16
C GLY A 297 14.34 10.07 -34.24
N VAL A 298 14.35 9.63 -35.50
CA VAL A 298 14.23 10.53 -36.66
C VAL A 298 12.85 10.36 -37.29
N LEU A 299 12.12 11.46 -37.44
CA LEU A 299 10.94 11.53 -38.29
C LEU A 299 11.36 12.01 -39.68
N ASN A 300 11.00 11.26 -40.72
CA ASN A 300 11.18 11.66 -42.11
C ASN A 300 9.82 11.85 -42.78
N VAL A 301 9.48 13.10 -43.08
CA VAL A 301 8.23 13.45 -43.76
C VAL A 301 8.47 13.47 -45.27
N GLN A 302 7.71 12.67 -46.00
CA GLN A 302 7.78 12.57 -47.46
C GLN A 302 6.57 13.24 -48.12
N GLY A 303 6.81 13.83 -49.29
CA GLY A 303 5.73 14.31 -50.15
C GLY A 303 4.80 13.17 -50.56
N LYS A 304 3.50 13.44 -50.66
CA LYS A 304 2.51 12.47 -51.10
C LYS A 304 2.89 12.01 -52.52
N ARG A 305 3.29 10.75 -52.66
CA ARG A 305 3.62 10.17 -53.97
C ARG A 305 2.31 10.08 -54.77
N MET A 306 2.09 11.01 -55.69
CA MET A 306 0.98 10.91 -56.64
C MET A 306 1.29 9.72 -57.54
N ALA A 307 0.58 8.61 -57.34
CA ALA A 307 0.57 7.54 -58.31
C ALA A 307 -0.11 8.07 -59.58
N SER A 308 0.55 7.84 -60.71
CA SER A 308 0.17 8.27 -62.06
C SER A 308 -1.22 7.80 -62.47
#